data_AF-A0A6N9T1L6-F1
#
_entry.id   AF-A0A6N9T1L6-F1
#
_cell.length_a   1.000
_cell.length_b   1.000
_cell.length_c   1.000
_cell.angle_alpha   90.00
_cell.angle_beta   90.00
_cell.angle_gamma   90.00
#
_symmetry.space_group_name_H-M   'P 1'
#
loop_
_entity.id
_entity.type
_entity.pdbx_description
1 polymer ?
#
loop_
_entity_poly.entity_id
_entity_poly.type
_entity_poly.pdbx_seq_one_letter_code
_entity_poly.pdbx_strand_id
1 'polypeptide(L)' 'MKFTDKLRTAFGAQNRQSRERRYLEQSVSISDLERRQREIDRGLFDASGRIY' A
#
# COMPACT_ATOMS: atom_id res chain seq x y z
N MET A 1 27.05 -13.47 2.96
CA MET A 1 25.58 -13.50 3.19
C MET A 1 25.01 -12.08 3.12
N LYS A 2 24.88 -11.49 1.92
CA LYS A 2 24.32 -10.12 1.72
C LYS A 2 23.28 -10.01 0.59
N PHE A 3 23.07 -11.07 -0.19
CA PHE A 3 22.16 -11.07 -1.33
C PHE A 3 20.69 -11.22 -0.93
N THR A 4 20.41 -11.99 0.12
CA THR A 4 19.05 -12.24 0.62
C THR A 4 18.39 -10.99 1.21
N ASP A 5 19.17 -10.07 1.79
CA ASP A 5 18.67 -8.84 2.41
C ASP A 5 18.24 -7.77 1.38
N LYS A 6 19.00 -7.67 0.28
CA LYS A 6 18.63 -6.82 -0.87
C LYS A 6 17.39 -7.33 -1.58
N LEU A 7 17.26 -8.66 -1.72
CA LEU A 7 16.05 -9.27 -2.28
C LEU A 7 14.83 -8.96 -1.40
N ARG A 8 14.93 -9.11 -0.08
CA ARG A 8 13.82 -8.78 0.84
C ARG A 8 13.41 -7.31 0.77
N THR A 9 14.37 -6.41 0.60
CA THR A 9 14.11 -4.97 0.49
C THR A 9 13.44 -4.60 -0.83
N ALA A 10 13.91 -5.16 -1.95
CA ALA A 10 13.29 -4.93 -3.27
C ALA A 10 11.88 -5.52 -3.35
N PHE A 11 11.67 -6.75 -2.87
CA PHE A 11 10.35 -7.38 -2.82
C PHE A 11 9.41 -6.70 -1.82
N GLY A 12 9.93 -6.17 -0.70
CA GLY A 12 9.15 -5.40 0.27
C GLY A 12 8.66 -4.06 -0.30
N ALA A 13 9.50 -3.36 -1.06
CA ALA A 13 9.15 -2.11 -1.73
C ALA A 13 8.08 -2.34 -2.83
N GLN A 14 8.21 -3.42 -3.59
CA GLN A 14 7.21 -3.81 -4.60
C GLN A 14 5.86 -4.16 -3.96
N ASN A 15 5.88 -4.74 -2.74
CA ASN A 15 4.68 -5.04 -1.98
C ASN A 15 3.95 -3.77 -1.52
N ARG A 16 4.69 -2.71 -1.18
CA ARG A 16 4.10 -1.42 -0.77
C ARG A 16 3.30 -0.77 -1.90
N GLN A 17 3.90 -0.65 -3.09
CA GLN A 17 3.25 -0.02 -4.24
C GLN A 17 1.98 -0.77 -4.68
N SER A 18 2.02 -2.12 -4.69
CA SER A 18 0.83 -2.94 -4.98
C SER A 18 -0.26 -2.78 -3.93
N ARG A 19 0.12 -2.65 -2.65
CA ARG A 19 -0.80 -2.42 -1.53
C ARG A 19 -1.47 -1.05 -1.62
N GLU A 20 -0.70 0.00 -1.91
CA GLU A 20 -1.19 1.36 -2.11
C GLU A 20 -2.18 1.43 -3.28
N ARG A 21 -1.84 0.82 -4.43
CA ARG A 21 -2.76 0.70 -5.57
C ARG A 21 -4.06 0.00 -5.18
N ARG A 22 -3.97 -1.17 -4.55
CA ARG A 22 -5.15 -1.94 -4.14
C ARG A 22 -6.01 -1.18 -3.13
N TYR A 23 -5.39 -0.40 -2.24
CA TYR A 23 -6.09 0.46 -1.29
C TYR A 23 -6.85 1.59 -1.99
N LEU A 24 -6.25 2.20 -3.02
CA LEU A 24 -6.91 3.22 -3.86
C LEU A 24 -8.03 2.62 -4.74
N GLU A 25 -7.84 1.40 -5.27
CA GLU A 25 -8.85 0.71 -6.10
C GLU A 25 -10.12 0.34 -5.34
N GLN A 26 -10.03 0.18 -4.01
CA GLN A 26 -11.18 -0.03 -3.14
C GLN A 26 -12.01 1.25 -2.93
N SER A 27 -11.62 2.39 -3.50
CA SER A 27 -12.36 3.64 -3.35
C SER A 27 -13.68 3.59 -4.09
N VAL A 28 -14.77 3.93 -3.41
CA VAL A 28 -16.12 3.94 -3.99
C VAL A 28 -16.51 5.29 -4.60
N SER A 29 -15.72 6.34 -4.38
CA SER A 29 -15.99 7.72 -4.81
C SER A 29 -14.71 8.55 -4.85
N ILE A 30 -14.73 9.68 -5.57
CA ILE A 30 -13.56 10.59 -5.68
C ILE A 30 -13.13 11.12 -4.30
N SER A 31 -14.06 11.54 -3.44
CA SER A 31 -13.74 12.03 -2.09
C SER A 31 -13.12 10.94 -1.20
N ASP A 32 -13.50 9.67 -1.41
CA ASP A 32 -12.89 8.53 -0.74
C ASP A 32 -11.46 8.29 -1.24
N LEU A 33 -11.26 8.40 -2.56
CA LEU A 33 -9.93 8.29 -3.18
C LEU A 33 -8.96 9.36 -2.67
N GLU A 34 -9.41 10.61 -2.54
CA GLU A 34 -8.61 11.70 -1.95
C GLU A 34 -8.31 11.50 -0.47
N ARG A 35 -9.25 10.93 0.29
CA ARG A 35 -9.03 10.57 1.70
C ARG A 35 -7.96 9.48 1.80
N ARG A 36 -8.09 8.41 1.00
CA ARG A 36 -7.14 7.29 0.98
C ARG A 36 -5.76 7.71 0.50
N GLN A 37 -5.68 8.60 -0.48
CA GLN A 37 -4.42 9.17 -0.94
C GLN A 37 -3.71 9.94 0.19
N ARG A 38 -4.45 10.71 1.00
CA ARG A 38 -3.90 11.38 2.19
C ARG A 38 -3.47 10.41 3.27
N GLU A 39 -4.16 9.28 3.44
CA GLU A 39 -3.77 8.23 4.39
C GLU A 39 -2.47 7.53 3.94
N ILE A 40 -2.30 7.31 2.64
CA ILE A 40 -1.05 6.78 2.05
C ILE A 40 0.11 7.75 2.29
N ASP A 41 -0.09 9.03 2.00
CA ASP A 41 0.93 10.07 2.15
C ASP A 41 1.40 10.20 3.61
N ARG A 42 0.46 10.06 4.56
CA ARG A 42 0.72 10.05 6.01
C ARG A 42 1.30 8.74 6.53
N GLY A 43 1.39 7.69 5.70
CA GLY A 43 1.80 6.35 6.12
C GLY A 43 0.81 5.64 7.05
N LEU A 44 -0.45 6.10 7.09
CA LEU A 44 -1.54 5.55 7.90
C LEU A 44 -2.46 4.61 7.12
N PHE A 45 -2.08 4.25 5.88
CA PHE A 45 -2.89 3.38 5.05
C PHE A 45 -2.81 1.93 5.53
N ASP A 46 -3.94 1.40 5.99
CA ASP A 46 -4.06 -0.02 6.31
C ASP A 46 -4.46 -0.76 5.03
N ALA A 47 -3.45 -1.23 4.30
CA ALA A 47 -3.66 -2.11 3.15
C ALA A 47 -4.06 -3.54 3.56
N SER A 48 -4.27 -3.78 4.86
CA SER A 48 -4.78 -5.03 5.41
C SER A 48 -6.27 -5.09 5.09
N GLY A 49 -6.60 -5.45 3.85
CA GLY A 49 -7.97 -5.82 3.49
C GLY A 49 -8.42 -7.01 4.34
N ARG A 50 -8.92 -6.74 5.54
CA ARG A 50 -9.81 -7.63 6.28
C ARG A 50 -11.14 -7.52 5.56
N ILE A 51 -11.27 -8.35 4.53
CA ILE A 51 -12.56 -8.72 3.97
C ILE A 51 -13.27 -9.44 5.13
N TYR A 52 -14.17 -8.74 5.82
CA TYR A 52 -15.18 -9.37 6.67
C TYR A 52 -16.29 -9.91 5.78
#